data_AF-A0A7X9JXV8-F1
#
_entry.id   AF-A0A7X9JXV8-F1
#
_cell.length_a   1.000
_cell.length_b   1.000
_cell.length_c   1.000
_cell.angle_alpha   90.00
_cell.angle_beta   90.00
_cell.angle_gamma   90.00
#
_symmetry.space_group_name_H-M   'P 1'
#
loop_
_entity.id
_entity.type
_entity.pdbx_description
1 polymer ?
#
loop_
_entity_poly.entity_id
_entity_poly.type
_entity_poly.pdbx_seq_one_letter_code
_entity_poly.pdbx_strand_id
1 'polypeptide(L)' 'RLGMGPCQGGFCTFRALGIMHEKNLLSPEQSMYALRDFLQRRFRGIRYCLWGDQLREEQLVEYIYLGILAMERKQ' A
#
# COMPACT_ATOMS: atom_id res chain seq x y z
N ARG A 1 4.85 -11.89 -9.01
CA ARG A 1 3.88 -10.78 -9.19
C ARG A 1 3.35 -10.44 -7.82
N LEU A 2 3.53 -9.21 -7.33
CA LEU A 2 3.06 -8.76 -6.02
C LEU A 2 2.08 -7.60 -6.23
N GLY A 3 1.00 -7.55 -5.44
CA GLY A 3 0.13 -6.38 -5.37
C GLY A 3 -1.20 -6.43 -6.13
N MET A 4 -1.57 -7.58 -6.72
CA MET A 4 -2.79 -7.70 -7.55
C MET A 4 -4.07 -7.95 -6.73
N GLY A 5 -3.97 -8.52 -5.53
CA GLY A 5 -5.13 -8.75 -4.64
C GLY A 5 -5.22 -7.75 -3.48
N PRO A 6 -6.37 -7.64 -2.80
CA PRO A 6 -6.57 -6.76 -1.64
C PRO A 6 -5.56 -7.06 -0.51
N CYS A 7 -5.38 -8.32 -0.14
CA CYS A 7 -4.36 -8.71 0.84
C CYS A 7 -2.93 -8.46 0.33
N GLN A 8 -2.66 -8.78 -0.95
CA GLN A 8 -1.31 -8.61 -1.50
C GLN A 8 -0.90 -7.14 -1.61
N GLY A 9 -1.81 -6.28 -2.08
CA GLY A 9 -1.58 -4.84 -2.23
C GLY A 9 -1.66 -4.11 -0.90
N GLY A 10 -2.59 -4.51 -0.03
CA GLY A 10 -2.83 -3.89 1.27
C GLY A 10 -1.82 -4.28 2.34
N PHE A 11 -1.26 -5.48 2.34
CA PHE A 11 -0.40 -5.97 3.43
C PHE A 11 0.91 -6.56 2.94
N CYS A 12 0.88 -7.45 1.94
CA CYS A 12 2.09 -8.14 1.51
C CYS A 12 3.13 -7.19 0.91
N THR A 13 2.72 -6.10 0.24
CA THR A 13 3.66 -5.09 -0.27
C THR A 13 4.45 -4.41 0.85
N PHE A 14 3.79 -3.98 1.94
CA PHE A 14 4.47 -3.40 3.10
C PHE A 14 5.50 -4.38 3.70
N ARG A 15 5.08 -5.65 3.88
CA ARG A 15 5.98 -6.70 4.39
C ARG A 15 7.16 -6.96 3.46
N ALA A 16 6.93 -6.99 2.14
CA ALA A 16 7.98 -7.20 1.17
C ALA A 16 9.03 -6.08 1.22
N LEU A 17 8.60 -4.83 1.39
CA LEU A 17 9.51 -3.69 1.55
C LEU A 17 10.34 -3.81 2.84
N GLY A 18 9.75 -4.29 3.94
CA GLY A 18 10.50 -4.64 5.16
C GLY A 18 11.60 -5.67 4.91
N ILE A 19 11.30 -6.75 4.18
CA ILE A 19 12.29 -7.76 3.80
C ILE A 19 13.37 -7.18 2.89
N MET A 20 13.02 -6.28 1.96
CA MET A 20 13.99 -5.60 1.10
C MET A 20 14.92 -4.67 1.89
N HIS A 21 14.39 -4.01 2.92
CA HIS A 21 15.18 -3.21 3.84
C HIS A 21 16.15 -4.09 4.67
N GLU A 22 15.68 -5.20 5.25
CA GLU A 22 16.52 -6.17 5.97
C GLU A 22 17.65 -6.74 5.10
N LYS A 23 17.39 -6.91 3.80
CA LYS A 23 18.38 -7.37 2.82
C LYS A 23 19.33 -6.27 2.33
N ASN A 24 19.26 -5.06 2.88
CA ASN A 24 20.02 -3.88 2.44
C ASN A 24 19.81 -3.53 0.96
N LEU A 25 18.65 -3.89 0.38
CA LEU A 25 18.29 -3.57 -1.01
C LEU A 25 17.64 -2.20 -1.14
N LEU A 26 17.01 -1.70 -0.06
CA LEU A 26 16.35 -0.40 -0.01
C LEU A 26 16.62 0.29 1.32
N SER A 27 16.84 1.60 1.29
CA SER A 27 16.81 2.42 2.49
C SER A 27 15.38 2.52 3.05
N PRO A 28 15.20 2.91 4.32
CA PRO A 28 13.88 3.19 4.90
C PRO A 28 13.10 4.23 4.07
N GLU A 29 13.77 5.29 3.63
CA GLU A 29 13.17 6.37 2.85
C GLU A 29 12.71 5.88 1.46
N GLN A 30 13.56 5.09 0.79
CA GLN A 30 13.23 4.49 -0.50
C GLN A 30 12.05 3.51 -0.36
N SER A 31 12.03 2.72 0.70
CA SER A 31 10.94 1.79 1.00
C SER A 31 9.63 2.53 1.21
N MET A 32 9.66 3.62 1.97
CA MET A 32 8.48 4.43 2.23
C MET A 32 7.97 5.16 0.97
N TYR A 33 8.88 5.67 0.15
CA TYR A 33 8.52 6.26 -1.15
C TYR A 33 7.87 5.22 -2.08
N ALA A 34 8.49 4.05 -2.20
CA ALA A 34 7.98 2.96 -3.04
C ALA A 34 6.60 2.49 -2.58
N LEU A 35 6.36 2.41 -1.27
CA LEU A 35 5.06 2.06 -0.71
C LEU A 35 3.97 3.07 -1.10
N ARG A 36 4.24 4.37 -0.91
CA ARG A 36 3.28 5.42 -1.25
C ARG A 36 2.95 5.43 -2.73
N ASP A 37 3.96 5.35 -3.59
CA ASP A 37 3.76 5.31 -5.04
C ASP A 37 2.98 4.05 -5.47
N PHE A 38 3.28 2.89 -4.88
CA PHE A 38 2.54 1.66 -5.11
C PHE A 38 1.05 1.80 -4.76
N LEU A 39 0.73 2.28 -3.56
CA LEU A 39 -0.66 2.47 -3.11
C LEU A 39 -1.42 3.45 -4.02
N GLN A 40 -0.78 4.56 -4.41
CA GLN A 40 -1.37 5.53 -5.32
C GLN A 40 -1.63 4.95 -6.72
N ARG A 41 -0.68 4.20 -7.29
CA ARG A 41 -0.87 3.51 -8.58
C ARG A 41 -2.00 2.49 -8.52
N ARG A 42 -2.06 1.72 -7.43
CA ARG A 42 -3.13 0.73 -7.20
C ARG A 42 -4.50 1.41 -7.14
N PHE A 43 -4.64 2.43 -6.29
CA PHE A 43 -5.91 3.16 -6.15
C PHE A 43 -6.38 3.74 -7.49
N ARG A 44 -5.48 4.37 -8.26
CA ARG A 44 -5.80 4.85 -9.62
C ARG A 44 -6.33 3.76 -10.54
N GLY A 45 -5.82 2.54 -10.43
CA GLY A 45 -6.25 1.40 -11.25
C GLY A 45 -7.61 0.85 -10.85
N ILE A 46 -7.93 0.84 -9.55
CA ILE A 46 -9.16 0.22 -9.04
C ILE A 46 -10.31 1.20 -8.83
N ARG A 47 -10.07 2.53 -8.78
CA ARG A 47 -11.06 3.54 -8.38
C ARG A 47 -12.40 3.48 -9.11
N TYR A 48 -12.38 3.10 -10.38
CA TYR A 48 -13.59 3.01 -11.21
C TYR A 48 -14.39 1.73 -10.97
N CYS A 49 -13.79 0.75 -10.29
CA CYS A 49 -14.36 -0.55 -9.97
C CYS A 49 -14.64 -0.73 -8.47
N LEU A 50 -14.56 0.32 -7.66
CA LEU A 50 -14.77 0.24 -6.21
C LEU A 50 -16.27 0.22 -5.87
N TRP A 51 -16.86 -0.97 -5.83
CA TRP A 51 -18.22 -1.17 -5.32
C TRP A 51 -18.32 -2.48 -4.52
N GLY A 52 -19.37 -2.59 -3.70
CA GLY A 52 -19.62 -3.78 -2.88
C GLY A 52 -18.45 -4.10 -1.96
N ASP A 53 -18.03 -5.37 -1.95
CA ASP A 53 -16.96 -5.84 -1.07
C ASP A 53 -15.60 -5.23 -1.40
N GLN A 54 -15.32 -4.90 -2.66
CA GLN A 54 -14.06 -4.27 -3.07
C GLN A 54 -13.89 -2.88 -2.44
N LEU A 55 -14.98 -2.13 -2.29
CA LEU A 55 -14.97 -0.84 -1.61
C LEU A 55 -14.70 -1.01 -0.10
N ARG A 56 -15.30 -2.02 0.54
CA ARG A 56 -15.08 -2.32 1.96
C ARG A 56 -13.63 -2.72 2.23
N GLU A 57 -13.06 -3.56 1.36
CA GLU A 57 -11.66 -3.95 1.43
C GLU A 57 -10.73 -2.75 1.28
N GLU A 58 -10.99 -1.86 0.31
CA GLU A 58 -10.15 -0.68 0.11
C GLU A 58 -10.28 0.32 1.27
N GLN A 59 -11.46 0.48 1.86
CA GLN A 59 -11.64 1.28 3.08
C GLN A 59 -10.82 0.75 4.27
N LEU A 60 -10.75 -0.58 4.44
CA LEU A 60 -9.88 -1.17 5.46
C LEU A 60 -8.40 -0.85 5.20
N VAL A 61 -7.97 -0.97 3.95
CA VAL A 61 -6.59 -0.64 3.53
C VAL A 61 -6.29 0.85 3.79
N GLU A 62 -7.22 1.74 3.44
CA GLU A 62 -7.12 3.17 3.70
C GLU A 62 -6.98 3.46 5.21
N TYR A 63 -7.82 2.84 6.04
CA TYR A 63 -7.79 3.02 7.50
C TYR A 63 -6.46 2.56 8.11
N ILE A 64 -5.90 1.45 7.64
CA ILE A 64 -4.60 0.96 8.12
C ILE A 64 -3.50 1.96 7.75
N TYR A 65 -3.46 2.41 6.50
CA TYR A 65 -2.34 3.22 6.03
C TYR A 65 -2.43 4.69 6.45
N LEU A 66 -3.59 5.30 6.32
CA LEU A 66 -3.78 6.70 6.69
C LEU A 66 -4.12 6.85 8.18
N GLY A 67 -4.89 5.92 8.76
CA GLY A 67 -5.32 6.02 10.15
C GLY A 67 -4.28 5.51 11.16
N ILE A 68 -3.71 4.32 10.93
CA ILE A 68 -2.78 3.70 11.89
C ILE A 68 -1.32 4.06 11.61
N LEU A 69 -0.93 4.03 10.34
CA LEU A 69 0.48 4.20 9.93
C LEU A 69 0.86 5.64 9.58
N ALA A 70 -0.06 6.60 9.76
CA ALA A 70 0.14 8.03 9.52
C ALA A 70 0.84 8.33 8.17
N MET A 71 0.38 7.67 7.10
CA MET A 71 0.91 7.86 5.74
C MET A 71 0.20 8.96 4.96
N GLU A 72 -0.53 9.87 5.62
CA GLU A 72 -1.05 11.05 4.97
C GLU A 72 0.07 11.88 4.29
N ARG A 73 -0.27 12.54 3.18
CA ARG A 73 0.66 13.51 2.58
C ARG A 73 0.80 14.65 3.58
N LYS A 74 2.01 14.84 4.13
CA LYS A 74 2.38 16.12 4.75
C LYS A 74 2.18 17.21 3.69
N GLN A 75 1.34 18.19 4.03
CA GLN A 75 1.01 19.35 3.21
C GLN A 75 2.28 20.14 2.85
#